data_AF-A0A1V6AYY6-F1
#
_entry.id   AF-A0A1V6AYY6-F1
#
_cell.length_a   1.000
_cell.length_b   1.000
_cell.length_c   1.000
_cell.angle_alpha   90.00
_cell.angle_beta   90.00
_cell.angle_gamma   90.00
#
_symmetry.space_group_name_H-M   'P 1'
#
loop_
_entity.id
_entity.type
_entity.pdbx_description
1 polymer ?
#
loop_
_entity_poly.entity_id
_entity_poly.type
_entity_poly.pdbx_seq_one_letter_code
_entity_poly.pdbx_strand_id
1 'polypeptide(L)'
;MSPNDTLESLLEDSKLSGTSFRESKVNISVRPDSDEEFIFFHIDNPAKNPKIRQIIQSEEGRKIVDLIIRYKKESHISILFVYVDGKGRDIKHGRTQIIDTHISIKNYCNTKNITLLDRHFSAIIVQRNSAPSISAAKIADLKKNIQHEAGISAKMVNVVKIHGNGDQFSEVVRGFYQKIK
;
A
#
# COMPACT_ATOMS: atom_id res chain seq x y z
N MET A 1 -16.68 22.20 7.31
CA MET A 1 -15.90 20.95 7.31
C MET A 1 -14.94 21.01 8.49
N SER A 2 -14.73 19.89 9.17
CA SER A 2 -13.96 19.83 10.43
C SER A 2 -12.46 19.97 10.13
N PRO A 3 -11.69 20.76 10.90
CA PRO A 3 -10.23 20.88 10.78
C PRO A 3 -9.42 19.57 10.96
N ASN A 4 -10.08 18.43 11.18
CA ASN A 4 -9.45 17.15 11.55
C ASN A 4 -9.55 16.05 10.48
N ASP A 5 -10.00 16.36 9.27
CA ASP A 5 -10.06 15.35 8.21
C ASP A 5 -8.62 15.03 7.75
N THR A 6 -8.14 13.84 8.13
CA THR A 6 -6.83 13.28 7.77
C THR A 6 -7.06 12.05 6.89
N LEU A 7 -6.02 11.59 6.18
CA LEU A 7 -6.15 10.31 5.45
C LEU A 7 -6.52 9.16 6.40
N GLU A 8 -6.02 9.14 7.63
CA GLU A 8 -6.40 8.13 8.64
C GLU A 8 -7.89 8.15 8.94
N SER A 9 -8.52 9.32 9.07
CA SER A 9 -9.97 9.38 9.31
C SER A 9 -10.79 8.83 8.14
N LEU A 10 -10.28 8.93 6.91
CA LEU A 10 -10.89 8.29 5.72
C LEU A 10 -10.73 6.77 5.71
N LEU A 11 -9.69 6.25 6.37
CA LEU A 11 -9.33 4.85 6.37
C LEU A 11 -9.85 4.09 7.60
N GLU A 12 -10.36 4.78 8.63
CA GLU A 12 -10.70 4.16 9.92
C GLU A 12 -11.69 3.00 9.78
N ASP A 13 -12.69 3.12 8.90
CA ASP A 13 -13.68 2.04 8.64
C ASP A 13 -13.03 0.77 8.03
N SER A 14 -11.83 0.90 7.45
CA SER A 14 -11.04 -0.18 6.84
C SER A 14 -10.03 -0.82 7.81
N LYS A 15 -9.88 -0.26 9.02
CA LYS A 15 -8.84 -0.65 9.96
C LYS A 15 -8.98 -2.09 10.43
N LEU A 16 -7.84 -2.76 10.58
CA LEU A 16 -7.73 -4.10 11.14
C LEU A 16 -7.30 -4.02 12.61
N SER A 17 -7.73 -5.00 13.42
CA SER A 17 -7.41 -5.08 14.86
C SER A 17 -6.00 -5.57 15.16
N GLY A 18 -5.11 -5.58 14.17
CA GLY A 18 -3.75 -6.09 14.32
C GLY A 18 -2.90 -5.82 13.09
N THR A 19 -1.68 -6.36 13.11
CA THR A 19 -0.64 -6.10 12.11
C THR A 19 -0.47 -7.28 11.15
N SER A 20 -1.59 -7.95 10.83
CA SER A 20 -1.63 -9.10 9.94
C SER A 20 -2.78 -9.01 8.95
N PHE A 21 -2.55 -9.47 7.72
CA PHE A 21 -3.51 -9.52 6.63
C PHE A 21 -3.30 -10.78 5.80
N ARG A 22 -4.38 -11.48 5.45
CA ARG A 22 -4.32 -12.70 4.64
C ARG A 22 -5.24 -12.59 3.45
N GLU A 23 -4.70 -12.86 2.27
CA GLU A 23 -5.46 -12.88 1.03
C GLU A 23 -4.87 -13.88 0.03
N SER A 24 -5.73 -14.63 -0.66
CA SER A 24 -5.33 -15.50 -1.77
C SER A 24 -4.09 -16.38 -1.51
N LYS A 25 -4.01 -16.95 -0.29
CA LYS A 25 -2.90 -17.77 0.24
C LYS A 25 -1.60 -17.03 0.57
N VAL A 26 -1.58 -15.72 0.44
CA VAL A 26 -0.52 -14.84 0.92
C VAL A 26 -0.89 -14.38 2.33
N ASN A 27 0.08 -14.41 3.24
CA ASN A 27 -0.06 -13.91 4.60
C ASN A 27 0.99 -12.83 4.82
N ILE A 28 0.55 -11.62 5.09
CA ILE A 28 1.38 -10.48 5.44
C ILE A 28 1.23 -10.29 6.94
N SER A 29 2.34 -10.30 7.65
CA SER A 29 2.36 -9.92 9.07
C SER A 29 3.60 -9.10 9.35
N VAL A 30 3.49 -8.20 10.31
CA VAL A 30 4.63 -7.52 10.88
C VAL A 30 4.60 -7.62 12.40
N ARG A 31 5.80 -7.76 12.97
CA ARG A 31 6.02 -7.67 14.41
C ARG A 31 6.68 -6.32 14.69
N PRO A 32 5.94 -5.34 15.25
CA PRO A 32 6.51 -4.04 15.58
C PRO A 32 7.62 -4.17 16.61
N ASP A 33 8.69 -3.39 16.44
CA ASP A 33 9.65 -3.13 17.52
C ASP A 33 9.09 -2.06 18.48
N SER A 34 9.75 -1.85 19.63
CA SER A 34 9.25 -0.97 20.70
C SER A 34 9.03 0.49 20.29
N ASP A 35 9.70 0.94 19.23
CA ASP A 35 9.64 2.31 18.69
C ASP A 35 8.85 2.40 17.36
N GLU A 36 8.17 1.31 16.96
CA GLU A 36 7.45 1.20 15.70
C GLU A 36 5.94 1.10 15.90
N GLU A 37 5.19 1.77 15.03
CA GLU A 37 3.73 1.69 14.97
C GLU A 37 3.30 1.27 13.56
N PHE A 38 2.45 0.25 13.48
CA PHE A 38 1.85 -0.23 12.24
C PHE A 38 0.33 -0.26 12.35
N ILE A 39 -0.35 0.32 11.37
CA ILE A 39 -1.82 0.27 11.25
C ILE A 39 -2.16 -0.25 9.86
N PHE A 40 -2.96 -1.32 9.82
CA PHE A 40 -3.36 -2.00 8.59
C PHE A 40 -4.79 -1.61 8.23
N PHE A 41 -5.02 -1.27 6.97
CA PHE A 41 -6.31 -0.87 6.42
C PHE A 41 -6.65 -1.74 5.21
N HIS A 42 -7.61 -2.64 5.35
CA HIS A 42 -8.10 -3.50 4.26
C HIS A 42 -9.15 -2.73 3.47
N ILE A 43 -8.73 -2.11 2.37
CA ILE A 43 -9.57 -1.15 1.63
C ILE A 43 -10.37 -1.82 0.50
N ASP A 44 -9.94 -2.96 -0.04
CA ASP A 44 -10.73 -3.75 -1.01
C ASP A 44 -11.63 -4.80 -0.33
N ASN A 45 -12.27 -4.41 0.77
CA ASN A 45 -13.21 -5.29 1.46
C ASN A 45 -14.67 -4.95 1.09
N PRO A 46 -15.32 -5.71 0.18
CA PRO A 46 -16.70 -5.43 -0.21
C PRO A 46 -17.69 -5.63 0.94
N ALA A 47 -17.39 -6.49 1.92
CA ALA A 47 -18.29 -6.73 3.05
C ALA A 47 -18.33 -5.54 4.03
N LYS A 48 -17.23 -4.78 4.14
CA LYS A 48 -17.17 -3.54 4.94
C LYS A 48 -17.51 -2.30 4.11
N ASN A 49 -17.31 -2.36 2.79
CA ASN A 49 -17.51 -1.29 1.82
C ASN A 49 -17.06 0.10 2.33
N PRO A 50 -15.78 0.25 2.70
CA PRO A 50 -15.32 1.45 3.38
C PRO A 50 -15.45 2.70 2.51
N LYS A 51 -15.61 3.87 3.13
CA LYS A 51 -15.73 5.16 2.42
C LYS A 51 -14.62 5.38 1.40
N ILE A 52 -13.39 4.99 1.74
CA ILE A 52 -12.26 5.13 0.82
C ILE A 52 -12.43 4.32 -0.46
N ARG A 53 -13.06 3.14 -0.41
CA ARG A 53 -13.37 2.33 -1.59
C ARG A 53 -14.35 3.06 -2.49
N GLN A 54 -15.38 3.67 -1.91
CA GLN A 54 -16.37 4.47 -2.65
C GLN A 54 -15.72 5.70 -3.31
N ILE A 55 -14.78 6.36 -2.61
CA ILE A 55 -14.01 7.48 -3.15
C ILE A 55 -13.14 7.04 -4.35
N ILE A 56 -12.48 5.89 -4.25
CA ILE A 56 -11.60 5.40 -5.32
C ILE A 56 -12.41 4.93 -6.52
N GLN A 57 -13.55 4.27 -6.27
CA GLN A 57 -14.42 3.68 -7.30
C GLN A 57 -15.55 4.60 -7.78
N SER A 58 -15.61 5.86 -7.32
CA SER A 58 -16.59 6.83 -7.85
C SER A 58 -16.35 7.14 -9.32
N GLU A 59 -15.12 6.92 -9.80
CA GLU A 59 -14.79 6.87 -11.22
C GLU A 59 -14.87 5.42 -11.71
N GLU A 60 -15.75 5.17 -12.68
CA GLU A 60 -15.98 3.83 -13.22
C GLU A 60 -14.67 3.22 -13.75
N GLY A 61 -14.41 1.96 -13.36
CA GLY A 61 -13.27 1.19 -13.83
C GLY A 61 -11.97 1.35 -13.05
N ARG A 62 -11.89 2.26 -12.06
CA ARG A 62 -10.69 2.37 -11.21
C ARG A 62 -10.51 1.16 -10.32
N LYS A 63 -9.26 0.70 -10.23
CA LYS A 63 -8.88 -0.44 -9.40
C LYS A 63 -8.27 0.02 -8.09
N ILE A 64 -8.48 -0.78 -7.05
CA ILE A 64 -8.04 -0.47 -5.69
C ILE A 64 -7.03 -1.52 -5.24
N VAL A 65 -5.98 -1.13 -4.50
CA VAL A 65 -5.09 -2.12 -3.86
C VAL A 65 -5.80 -2.83 -2.72
N ASP A 66 -5.31 -3.99 -2.32
CA ASP A 66 -5.97 -4.76 -1.26
C ASP A 66 -5.78 -4.10 0.11
N LEU A 67 -4.57 -3.61 0.38
CA LEU A 67 -4.15 -3.16 1.71
C LEU A 67 -3.40 -1.82 1.65
N ILE A 68 -3.70 -0.93 2.59
CA ILE A 68 -2.84 0.21 2.94
C ILE A 68 -2.24 -0.04 4.32
N ILE A 69 -0.94 0.23 4.47
CA ILE A 69 -0.27 0.19 5.77
C ILE A 69 0.27 1.57 6.10
N ARG A 70 -0.10 2.09 7.27
CA ARG A 70 0.59 3.23 7.87
C ARG A 70 1.70 2.69 8.77
N TYR A 71 2.92 3.10 8.48
CA TYR A 71 4.10 2.76 9.28
C TYR A 71 4.69 4.05 9.85
N LYS A 72 4.91 4.08 11.16
CA LYS A 72 5.57 5.18 11.86
C LYS A 72 6.73 4.64 12.68
N LYS A 73 7.87 5.33 12.59
CA LYS A 73 9.04 5.15 13.46
C LYS A 73 9.63 6.53 13.71
N GLU A 74 9.90 6.84 14.99
CA GLU A 74 10.29 8.19 15.42
C GLU A 74 9.31 9.27 14.92
N SER A 75 9.79 10.32 14.25
CA SER A 75 9.00 11.40 13.65
C SER A 75 8.52 11.11 12.22
N HIS A 76 8.90 9.97 11.63
CA HIS A 76 8.67 9.71 10.20
C HIS A 76 7.45 8.82 9.99
N ILE A 77 6.60 9.19 9.03
CA ILE A 77 5.40 8.44 8.65
C ILE A 77 5.52 8.01 7.19
N SER A 78 5.26 6.74 6.93
CA SER A 78 5.18 6.16 5.60
C SER A 78 3.80 5.56 5.34
N ILE A 79 3.28 5.76 4.13
CA ILE A 79 2.05 5.12 3.65
C ILE A 79 2.43 4.13 2.55
N LEU A 80 2.12 2.87 2.78
CA LEU A 80 2.46 1.77 1.89
C LEU A 80 1.19 1.31 1.18
N PHE A 81 1.17 1.42 -0.14
CA PHE A 81 0.16 0.79 -1.00
C PHE A 81 0.59 -0.64 -1.31
N VAL A 82 -0.20 -1.61 -0.86
CA VAL A 82 0.16 -3.02 -0.92
C VAL A 82 -0.83 -3.78 -1.80
N TYR A 83 -0.31 -4.28 -2.93
CA TYR A 83 -1.02 -5.22 -3.79
C TYR A 83 -0.57 -6.66 -3.51
N VAL A 84 -1.52 -7.57 -3.42
CA VAL A 84 -1.31 -9.00 -3.13
C VAL A 84 -1.62 -9.85 -4.37
N ASP A 85 -0.57 -10.25 -5.09
CA ASP A 85 -0.67 -11.16 -6.22
C ASP A 85 -0.81 -12.62 -5.76
N GLY A 86 -2.04 -13.03 -5.49
CA GLY A 86 -2.38 -14.41 -5.15
C GLY A 86 -2.37 -15.40 -6.32
N LYS A 87 -2.33 -14.90 -7.56
CA LYS A 87 -2.53 -15.71 -8.77
C LYS A 87 -1.28 -15.83 -9.65
N GLY A 88 -0.20 -15.10 -9.31
CA GLY A 88 1.07 -15.07 -10.04
C GLY A 88 0.94 -14.48 -11.44
N ARG A 89 -0.11 -13.68 -11.68
CA ARG A 89 -0.65 -13.51 -13.04
C ARG A 89 -0.50 -12.12 -13.63
N ASP A 90 -0.35 -11.05 -12.84
CA ASP A 90 -0.29 -9.74 -13.46
C ASP A 90 0.32 -8.62 -12.61
N ILE A 91 1.60 -8.36 -12.83
CA ILE A 91 2.29 -7.19 -12.30
C ILE A 91 1.73 -5.87 -12.86
N LYS A 92 1.15 -5.90 -14.08
CA LYS A 92 0.51 -4.71 -14.67
C LYS A 92 -0.79 -4.41 -13.94
N HIS A 93 -1.50 -5.42 -13.49
CA HIS A 93 -2.67 -5.23 -12.64
C HIS A 93 -2.30 -4.57 -11.32
N GLY A 94 -1.27 -5.08 -10.63
CA GLY A 94 -0.75 -4.47 -9.42
C GLY A 94 -0.30 -3.02 -9.62
N ARG A 95 0.39 -2.75 -10.74
CA ARG A 95 0.75 -1.39 -11.16
C ARG A 95 -0.47 -0.48 -11.23
N THR A 96 -1.51 -0.89 -11.97
CA THR A 96 -2.73 -0.12 -12.14
C THR A 96 -3.41 0.14 -10.81
N GLN A 97 -3.58 -0.87 -9.96
CA GLN A 97 -4.19 -0.68 -8.63
C GLN A 97 -3.42 0.31 -7.76
N ILE A 98 -2.08 0.25 -7.74
CA ILE A 98 -1.24 1.19 -6.99
C ILE A 98 -1.44 2.62 -7.50
N ILE A 99 -1.37 2.81 -8.82
CA ILE A 99 -1.49 4.13 -9.46
C ILE A 99 -2.89 4.70 -9.21
N ASP A 100 -3.94 3.94 -9.53
CA ASP A 100 -5.33 4.36 -9.38
C ASP A 100 -5.63 4.72 -7.92
N THR A 101 -5.23 3.87 -6.96
CA THR A 101 -5.44 4.13 -5.53
C THR A 101 -4.73 5.41 -5.09
N HIS A 102 -3.44 5.56 -5.42
CA HIS A 102 -2.66 6.72 -5.00
C HIS A 102 -3.22 8.01 -5.59
N ILE A 103 -3.51 8.03 -6.89
CA ILE A 103 -4.04 9.21 -7.58
C ILE A 103 -5.43 9.55 -7.04
N SER A 104 -6.32 8.57 -6.84
CA SER A 104 -7.66 8.82 -6.29
C SER A 104 -7.59 9.43 -4.90
N ILE A 105 -6.75 8.88 -4.01
CA ILE A 105 -6.55 9.44 -2.67
C ILE A 105 -5.99 10.86 -2.74
N LYS A 106 -4.95 11.07 -3.56
CA LYS A 106 -4.31 12.38 -3.72
C LYS A 106 -5.29 13.42 -4.25
N ASN A 107 -6.05 13.08 -5.30
CA ASN A 107 -7.05 13.96 -5.89
C ASN A 107 -8.15 14.29 -4.88
N TYR A 108 -8.69 13.29 -4.19
CA TYR A 108 -9.69 13.50 -3.17
C TYR A 108 -9.18 14.42 -2.06
N CYS A 109 -7.96 14.19 -1.58
CA CYS A 109 -7.38 15.02 -0.54
C CYS A 109 -7.18 16.47 -1.01
N ASN A 110 -6.70 16.68 -2.24
CA ASN A 110 -6.57 18.01 -2.83
C ASN A 110 -7.93 18.71 -2.96
N THR A 111 -8.95 18.03 -3.50
CA THR A 111 -10.30 18.59 -3.67
C THR A 111 -10.97 18.93 -2.35
N LYS A 112 -10.70 18.16 -1.28
CA LYS A 112 -11.28 18.36 0.05
C LYS A 112 -10.42 19.20 0.98
N ASN A 113 -9.26 19.70 0.52
CA ASN A 113 -8.26 20.38 1.34
C ASN A 113 -7.83 19.55 2.57
N ILE A 114 -7.75 18.23 2.41
CA ILE A 114 -7.26 17.30 3.43
C ILE A 114 -5.73 17.28 3.36
N THR A 115 -5.09 17.55 4.49
CA THR A 115 -3.63 17.56 4.56
C THR A 115 -3.07 16.13 4.52
N LEU A 116 -2.28 15.84 3.50
CA LEU A 116 -1.40 14.67 3.46
C LEU A 116 -0.10 15.00 4.23
N LEU A 117 -0.18 15.05 5.56
CA LEU A 117 0.95 15.43 6.43
C LEU A 117 2.19 14.55 6.19
N ASP A 118 3.29 15.12 5.68
CA ASP A 118 4.66 14.57 5.62
C ASP A 118 4.74 13.04 5.47
N ARG A 119 4.19 12.52 4.37
CA ARG A 119 4.17 11.08 4.10
C ARG A 119 5.06 10.71 2.94
N HIS A 120 5.96 9.77 3.22
CA HIS A 120 6.63 9.05 2.17
C HIS A 120 5.71 7.94 1.67
N PHE A 121 5.32 8.03 0.41
CA PHE A 121 4.53 7.00 -0.25
C PHE A 121 5.46 5.91 -0.76
N SER A 122 5.07 4.67 -0.49
CA SER A 122 5.76 3.47 -0.96
C SER A 122 4.76 2.53 -1.63
N ALA A 123 5.24 1.74 -2.58
CA ALA A 123 4.44 0.74 -3.25
C ALA A 123 5.08 -0.64 -3.10
N ILE A 124 4.27 -1.62 -2.73
CA ILE A 124 4.71 -3.00 -2.54
C ILE A 124 3.81 -3.92 -3.33
N ILE A 125 4.41 -4.70 -4.23
CA ILE A 125 3.76 -5.84 -4.86
C ILE A 125 4.22 -7.09 -4.13
N VAL A 126 3.31 -7.76 -3.46
CA VAL A 126 3.54 -8.99 -2.72
C VAL A 126 3.10 -10.16 -3.59
N GLN A 127 4.02 -11.06 -3.91
CA GLN A 127 3.73 -12.28 -4.62
C GLN A 127 3.79 -13.48 -3.68
N ARG A 128 2.91 -14.46 -3.91
CA ARG A 128 3.08 -15.78 -3.30
C ARG A 128 4.43 -16.39 -3.70
N ASN A 129 5.05 -17.15 -2.82
CA ASN A 129 6.35 -17.76 -3.09
C ASN A 129 6.37 -18.63 -4.36
N SER A 130 5.27 -19.36 -4.62
CA SER A 130 5.13 -20.22 -5.81
C SER A 130 4.87 -19.48 -7.12
N ALA A 131 4.79 -18.14 -7.11
CA ALA A 131 4.68 -17.38 -8.34
C ALA A 131 6.01 -17.39 -9.11
N PRO A 132 6.00 -17.40 -10.46
CA PRO A 132 7.22 -17.22 -11.25
C PRO A 132 7.97 -15.95 -10.86
N SER A 133 9.30 -16.00 -10.83
CA SER A 133 10.10 -14.80 -10.60
C SER A 133 9.93 -13.81 -11.75
N ILE A 134 9.77 -12.53 -11.41
CA ILE A 134 9.71 -11.46 -12.39
C ILE A 134 11.14 -11.05 -12.76
N SER A 135 11.42 -10.86 -14.04
CA SER A 135 12.74 -10.42 -14.49
C SER A 135 13.06 -9.00 -13.99
N ALA A 136 14.35 -8.74 -13.76
CA ALA A 136 14.82 -7.42 -13.33
C ALA A 136 14.37 -6.30 -14.29
N ALA A 137 14.36 -6.55 -15.60
CA ALA A 137 13.88 -5.60 -16.60
C ALA A 137 12.40 -5.23 -16.41
N LYS A 138 11.52 -6.21 -16.15
CA LYS A 138 10.10 -5.96 -15.88
C LYS A 138 9.87 -5.21 -14.57
N ILE A 139 10.69 -5.50 -13.55
CA ILE A 139 10.65 -4.76 -12.28
C ILE A 139 11.11 -3.31 -12.51
N ALA A 140 12.19 -3.08 -13.26
CA ALA A 140 12.67 -1.74 -13.56
C ALA A 140 11.62 -0.91 -14.33
N ASP A 141 10.98 -1.52 -15.33
CA ASP A 141 9.90 -0.90 -16.10
C ASP A 141 8.69 -0.56 -15.21
N LEU A 142 8.27 -1.48 -14.33
CA LEU A 142 7.23 -1.22 -13.33
C LEU A 142 7.56 0.01 -12.49
N LYS A 143 8.77 0.06 -11.92
CA LYS A 143 9.21 1.15 -11.02
C LYS A 143 9.20 2.48 -11.75
N LYS A 144 9.68 2.51 -13.00
CA LYS A 144 9.68 3.71 -13.84
C LYS A 144 8.26 4.21 -14.11
N ASN A 145 7.34 3.31 -14.44
CA ASN A 145 5.94 3.67 -14.72
C ASN A 145 5.23 4.21 -13.47
N ILE A 146 5.37 3.55 -12.32
CA ILE A 146 4.81 4.05 -11.05
C ILE A 146 5.39 5.43 -10.69
N GLN A 147 6.69 5.64 -10.88
CA GLN A 147 7.30 6.94 -10.65
C GLN A 147 6.76 8.02 -11.59
N HIS A 148 6.65 7.70 -12.88
CA HIS A 148 6.19 8.64 -13.90
C HIS A 148 4.71 9.02 -13.70
N GLU A 149 3.85 8.04 -13.43
CA GLU A 149 2.40 8.23 -13.38
C GLU A 149 1.89 8.65 -11.99
N ALA A 150 2.46 8.10 -10.91
CA ALA A 150 2.01 8.36 -9.54
C ALA A 150 2.97 9.27 -8.75
N GLY A 151 4.16 9.58 -9.26
CA GLY A 151 5.16 10.38 -8.55
C GLY A 151 5.84 9.65 -7.37
N ILE A 152 5.57 8.35 -7.18
CA ILE A 152 6.21 7.54 -6.14
C ILE A 152 7.61 7.18 -6.62
N SER A 153 8.64 7.64 -5.90
CA SER A 153 10.04 7.39 -6.29
C SER A 153 10.33 5.90 -6.53
N ALA A 154 11.04 5.57 -7.62
CA ALA A 154 11.36 4.19 -7.98
C ALA A 154 12.09 3.41 -6.85
N LYS A 155 12.85 4.08 -5.99
CA LYS A 155 13.50 3.45 -4.82
C LYS A 155 12.50 3.00 -3.74
N MET A 156 11.30 3.59 -3.74
CA MET A 156 10.19 3.33 -2.83
C MET A 156 9.17 2.33 -3.39
N VAL A 157 9.50 1.69 -4.51
CA VAL A 157 8.70 0.62 -5.12
C VAL A 157 9.44 -0.71 -4.98
N ASN A 158 8.83 -1.72 -4.38
CA ASN A 158 9.40 -3.07 -4.27
C ASN A 158 8.43 -4.15 -4.75
N VAL A 159 9.01 -5.24 -5.26
CA VAL A 159 8.31 -6.50 -5.53
C VAL A 159 8.93 -7.54 -4.62
N VAL A 160 8.11 -8.21 -3.82
CA VAL A 160 8.57 -9.12 -2.78
C VAL A 160 7.83 -10.44 -2.87
N LYS A 161 8.56 -11.53 -2.68
CA LYS A 161 7.98 -12.86 -2.52
C LYS A 161 7.98 -13.18 -1.04
N ILE A 162 6.81 -13.49 -0.49
CA ILE A 162 6.71 -13.88 0.91
C ILE A 162 6.31 -15.34 1.06
N HIS A 163 7.04 -16.02 1.95
CA HIS A 163 6.71 -17.35 2.45
C HIS A 163 5.61 -17.18 3.51
N GLY A 164 4.73 -18.18 3.66
CA GLY A 164 3.50 -18.07 4.47
C GLY A 164 3.68 -17.70 5.96
N ASN A 165 4.91 -17.55 6.46
CA ASN A 165 5.25 -17.10 7.81
C ASN A 165 6.22 -15.90 7.68
N GLY A 166 5.80 -14.69 8.01
CA GLY A 166 5.82 -14.16 9.38
C GLY A 166 6.63 -12.86 9.43
N ASP A 167 7.90 -12.92 9.02
CA ASP A 167 8.86 -11.82 9.29
C ASP A 167 9.48 -11.17 8.04
N GLN A 168 9.44 -11.83 6.88
CA GLN A 168 10.02 -11.32 5.63
C GLN A 168 9.44 -9.95 5.21
N PHE A 169 8.18 -9.70 5.55
CA PHE A 169 7.54 -8.43 5.20
C PHE A 169 8.01 -7.28 6.12
N SER A 170 8.29 -7.55 7.40
CA SER A 170 8.82 -6.53 8.34
C SER A 170 10.14 -5.94 7.82
N GLU A 171 11.05 -6.78 7.34
CA GLU A 171 12.35 -6.36 6.78
C GLU A 171 12.17 -5.46 5.55
N VAL A 172 11.21 -5.80 4.68
CA VAL A 172 10.88 -5.00 3.50
C VAL A 172 10.41 -3.61 3.90
N VAL A 173 9.52 -3.52 4.90
CA VAL A 173 9.00 -2.23 5.37
C VAL A 173 10.09 -1.39 6.04
N ARG A 174 10.90 -1.98 6.91
CA ARG A 174 12.04 -1.29 7.55
C ARG A 174 13.07 -0.81 6.53
N GLY A 175 13.29 -1.56 5.47
CA GLY A 175 14.15 -1.17 4.35
C GLY A 175 13.67 0.08 3.61
N PHE A 176 12.37 0.43 3.66
CA PHE A 176 11.88 1.72 3.14
C PHE A 176 12.22 2.89 4.05
N TYR A 177 12.09 2.73 5.36
CA TYR A 177 12.44 3.78 6.31
C TYR A 177 13.92 4.20 6.19
N GLN A 178 14.83 3.24 6.00
CA GLN A 178 16.25 3.54 5.78
C GLN A 178 16.54 4.33 4.48
N LYS A 179 15.61 4.35 3.51
CA LYS A 179 15.76 5.12 2.26
C LYS A 179 15.17 6.52 2.32
N ILE A 180 14.43 6.80 3.39
CA ILE A 180 13.72 8.03 3.65
C ILE A 180 14.56 8.94 4.56
N LYS A 181 15.18 8.35 5.58
CA LYS A 181 16.20 9.00 6.42
C LYS A 181 17.39 9.47 5.58
#